data_AF-A0A844Y6H9-F1
#
_entry.id   AF-A0A844Y6H9-F1
#
_cell.length_a   1.000
_cell.length_b   1.000
_cell.length_c   1.000
_cell.angle_alpha   90.00
_cell.angle_beta   90.00
_cell.angle_gamma   90.00
#
_symmetry.space_group_name_H-M   'P 1'
#
loop_
_entity.id
_entity.type
_entity.pdbx_description
1 polymer ?
#
loop_
_entity_poly.entity_id
_entity_poly.type
_entity_poly.pdbx_seq_one_letter_code
_entity_poly.pdbx_strand_id
1 'polypeptide(L)'
;MTIQTAIKPDEIYTFLGTIPDDEYERRAKLRSYRNAASAMLATTQSNTARHLAWEVIEWVSPNLYSPCPLEWLDKLNQLAKRLMLTAIQAQEMDDLLREATDA
;
A
#
# COMPACT_ATOMS: atom_id res chain seq x y z
N MET A 1 -28.97 -25.56 10.71
CA MET A 1 -27.93 -24.85 11.47
C MET A 1 -27.24 -23.90 10.50
N THR A 2 -27.66 -22.64 10.48
CA THR A 2 -27.12 -21.64 9.55
C THR A 2 -25.77 -21.18 10.11
N ILE A 3 -24.68 -21.53 9.44
CA ILE A 3 -23.35 -21.02 9.80
C ILE A 3 -23.37 -19.54 9.42
N GLN A 4 -23.67 -18.69 10.40
CA GLN A 4 -23.49 -17.26 10.27
C GLN A 4 -21.98 -17.02 10.34
N THR A 5 -21.31 -17.10 9.19
CA THR A 5 -19.93 -16.66 9.04
C THR A 5 -19.91 -15.20 9.46
N ALA A 6 -19.29 -14.92 10.61
CA ALA A 6 -19.04 -13.55 11.04
C ALA A 6 -18.29 -12.84 9.91
N ILE A 7 -18.98 -11.91 9.24
CA ILE A 7 -18.36 -11.05 8.23
C ILE A 7 -17.29 -10.27 8.99
N LYS A 8 -16.02 -10.53 8.68
CA LYS A 8 -14.94 -9.70 9.24
C LYS A 8 -15.25 -8.25 8.90
N PRO A 9 -15.25 -7.34 9.89
CA PRO A 9 -15.47 -5.92 9.60
C PRO A 9 -14.45 -5.47 8.56
N ASP A 10 -14.93 -4.96 7.42
CA ASP A 10 -14.06 -4.27 6.49
C ASP A 10 -13.81 -2.86 7.05
N GLU A 11 -12.55 -2.51 7.29
CA GLU A 11 -12.18 -1.20 7.81
C GLU A 11 -12.67 -0.04 6.92
N ILE A 12 -12.72 -0.22 5.59
CA ILE A 12 -13.21 0.82 4.68
C ILE A 12 -14.68 1.10 4.94
N TYR A 13 -15.52 0.07 5.04
CA TYR A 13 -16.93 0.23 5.39
C TYR A 13 -17.14 0.67 6.84
N THR A 14 -16.22 0.31 7.74
CA THR A 14 -16.26 0.74 9.15
C THR A 14 -16.07 2.25 9.28
N PHE A 15 -15.13 2.83 8.51
CA PHE A 15 -14.83 4.27 8.58
C PHE A 15 -15.68 5.13 7.65
N LEU A 16 -16.08 4.62 6.48
CA LEU A 16 -16.79 5.41 5.45
C LEU A 16 -18.28 5.07 5.33
N GLY A 17 -18.77 4.01 5.99
CA GLY A 17 -20.10 3.47 5.74
C GLY A 17 -20.22 2.86 4.35
N THR A 18 -21.46 2.78 3.83
CA THR A 18 -21.71 2.26 2.48
C THR A 18 -21.29 3.28 1.43
N ILE A 19 -20.29 2.93 0.62
CA ILE A 19 -19.81 3.71 -0.52
C ILE A 19 -20.08 2.96 -1.83
N PRO A 20 -20.09 3.65 -2.98
CA PRO A 20 -20.13 3.00 -4.29
C PRO A 20 -19.02 1.95 -4.48
N ASP A 21 -19.32 0.88 -5.21
CA ASP A 21 -18.38 -0.24 -5.41
C ASP A 21 -17.08 0.20 -6.10
N ASP A 22 -17.17 1.15 -7.03
CA ASP A 22 -16.03 1.67 -7.78
C ASP A 22 -15.11 2.54 -6.91
N GLU A 23 -15.65 3.22 -5.90
CA GLU A 23 -14.87 3.88 -4.86
C GLU A 23 -14.22 2.85 -3.94
N TYR A 24 -14.97 1.84 -3.51
CA TYR A 24 -14.47 0.77 -2.66
C TYR A 24 -13.27 0.06 -3.28
N GLU A 25 -13.34 -0.32 -4.56
CA GLU A 25 -12.25 -1.00 -5.27
C GLU A 25 -10.96 -0.17 -5.26
N ARG A 26 -11.07 1.14 -5.51
CA ARG A 26 -9.92 2.07 -5.50
C ARG A 26 -9.30 2.21 -4.13
N ARG A 27 -10.12 2.30 -3.08
CA ARG A 27 -9.65 2.36 -1.69
C ARG A 27 -9.07 1.03 -1.22
N ALA A 28 -9.66 -0.10 -1.60
CA ALA A 28 -9.13 -1.43 -1.31
C ALA A 28 -7.75 -1.64 -1.95
N LYS A 29 -7.54 -1.10 -3.14
CA LYS A 29 -6.23 -1.10 -3.81
C LYS A 29 -5.22 -0.17 -3.12
N LEU A 30 -5.63 1.03 -2.70
CA LEU A 30 -4.76 1.91 -1.90
C LEU A 30 -4.35 1.23 -0.59
N ARG A 31 -5.30 0.60 0.11
CA ARG A 31 -5.05 -0.19 1.33
C ARG A 31 -4.02 -1.28 1.09
N SER A 32 -4.10 -2.00 -0.04
CA SER A 32 -3.12 -3.06 -0.33
C SER A 32 -1.72 -2.50 -0.52
N TYR A 33 -1.56 -1.33 -1.17
CA TYR A 33 -0.26 -0.66 -1.27
C TYR A 33 0.27 -0.20 0.09
N ARG A 34 -0.55 0.43 0.94
CA ARG A 34 -0.15 0.84 2.30
C ARG A 34 0.33 -0.36 3.12
N ASN A 35 -0.40 -1.47 3.06
CA ASN A 35 -0.07 -2.67 3.81
C ASN A 35 1.24 -3.32 3.28
N ALA A 36 1.42 -3.37 1.97
CA ALA A 36 2.66 -3.86 1.35
C ALA A 36 3.86 -2.97 1.71
N ALA A 37 3.69 -1.65 1.68
CA ALA A 37 4.72 -0.69 2.08
C ALA A 37 5.09 -0.86 3.57
N SER A 38 4.10 -1.03 4.45
CA SER A 38 4.33 -1.27 5.88
C SER A 38 5.11 -2.56 6.12
N ALA A 39 4.80 -3.63 5.38
CA ALA A 39 5.55 -4.87 5.45
C ALA A 39 7.00 -4.70 4.97
N MET A 40 7.21 -3.99 3.85
CA MET A 40 8.55 -3.71 3.33
C MET A 40 9.38 -2.87 4.29
N LEU A 41 8.82 -1.82 4.89
CA LEU A 41 9.52 -0.99 5.89
C LEU A 41 10.08 -1.84 7.04
N ALA A 42 9.33 -2.85 7.48
CA ALA A 42 9.70 -3.71 8.59
C ALA A 42 10.81 -4.72 8.24
N THR A 43 10.96 -5.11 6.98
CA THR A 43 11.82 -6.23 6.57
C THR A 43 13.01 -5.83 5.71
N THR A 44 12.90 -4.73 4.96
CA THR A 44 13.93 -4.34 4.00
C THR A 44 15.22 -3.91 4.70
N GLN A 45 16.36 -4.32 4.13
CA GLN A 45 17.69 -3.84 4.51
C GLN A 45 18.14 -2.64 3.67
N SER A 46 17.43 -2.32 2.58
CA SER A 46 17.73 -1.18 1.71
C SER A 46 17.18 0.13 2.29
N ASN A 47 18.05 1.11 2.50
CA ASN A 47 17.64 2.45 2.95
C ASN A 47 16.76 3.14 1.88
N THR A 48 17.09 2.96 0.61
CA THR A 48 16.35 3.53 -0.51
C THR A 48 14.96 2.90 -0.63
N ALA A 49 14.86 1.56 -0.57
CA ALA A 49 13.56 0.88 -0.56
C ALA A 49 12.71 1.30 0.65
N ARG A 50 13.34 1.44 1.82
CA ARG A 50 12.66 1.92 3.04
C ARG A 50 12.09 3.32 2.86
N HIS A 51 12.87 4.25 2.31
CA HIS A 51 12.39 5.61 2.06
C HIS A 51 11.22 5.63 1.06
N LEU A 52 11.33 4.89 -0.05
CA LEU A 52 10.26 4.82 -1.06
C LEU A 52 8.98 4.17 -0.50
N ALA A 53 9.10 3.14 0.34
CA ALA A 53 7.95 2.56 1.04
C ALA A 53 7.34 3.55 2.04
N TRP A 54 8.15 4.36 2.73
CA TRP A 54 7.65 5.42 3.60
C TRP A 54 6.80 6.44 2.85
N GLU A 55 7.26 6.90 1.67
CA GLU A 55 6.50 7.81 0.81
C GLU A 55 5.12 7.24 0.45
N VAL A 56 5.01 5.93 0.18
CA VAL A 56 3.71 5.29 -0.06
C VAL A 56 2.79 5.47 1.15
N ILE A 57 3.29 5.27 2.37
CA ILE A 57 2.49 5.41 3.59
C ILE A 57 2.05 6.86 3.79
N GLU A 58 2.95 7.83 3.61
CA GLU A 58 2.68 9.26 3.75
C GLU A 58 1.57 9.73 2.79
N TRP A 59 1.61 9.29 1.53
CA TRP A 59 0.60 9.69 0.55
C TRP A 59 -0.71 8.91 0.69
N VAL A 60 -0.66 7.62 1.04
CA VAL A 60 -1.86 6.77 1.08
C VAL A 60 -2.66 6.94 2.37
N SER A 61 -2.00 6.96 3.53
CA SER A 61 -2.67 6.94 4.84
C SER A 61 -3.69 8.07 5.06
N PRO A 62 -3.38 9.35 4.77
CA PRO A 62 -4.35 10.42 4.97
C PRO A 62 -5.52 10.38 3.98
N ASN A 63 -5.33 9.77 2.81
CA ASN A 63 -6.34 9.75 1.75
C ASN A 63 -7.25 8.50 1.81
N LEU A 64 -6.82 7.44 2.48
CA LEU A 64 -7.50 6.14 2.44
C LEU A 64 -8.93 6.16 2.99
N TYR A 65 -9.19 6.97 4.01
CA TYR A 65 -10.53 7.16 4.60
C TYR A 65 -11.02 8.61 4.57
N SER A 66 -10.37 9.48 3.79
CA SER A 66 -10.83 10.85 3.58
C SER A 66 -11.75 10.93 2.36
N PRO A 67 -12.80 11.77 2.38
CA PRO A 67 -13.53 12.15 1.18
C PRO A 67 -12.57 12.70 0.12
N CYS A 68 -12.62 12.17 -1.10
CA CYS A 68 -11.85 12.68 -2.22
C CYS A 68 -12.46 12.24 -3.56
N PRO A 69 -12.17 12.96 -4.66
CA PRO A 69 -12.63 12.56 -5.99
C PRO A 69 -12.04 11.21 -6.43
N LEU A 70 -12.80 10.42 -7.20
CA LEU A 70 -12.32 9.13 -7.71
C LEU A 70 -11.05 9.26 -8.56
N GLU A 71 -10.95 10.32 -9.35
CA GLU A 71 -9.75 10.61 -10.16
C GLU A 71 -8.50 10.85 -9.29
N TRP A 72 -8.68 11.36 -8.07
CA TRP A 72 -7.59 11.52 -7.12
C TRP A 72 -7.14 10.17 -6.57
N LEU A 73 -8.08 9.29 -6.22
CA LEU A 73 -7.78 7.92 -5.83
C LEU A 73 -7.04 7.16 -6.95
N ASP A 74 -7.39 7.39 -8.22
CA ASP A 74 -6.69 6.80 -9.37
C ASP A 74 -5.24 7.29 -9.47
N LYS A 75 -5.00 8.59 -9.29
CA LYS A 75 -3.65 9.16 -9.25
C LYS A 75 -2.82 8.61 -8.09
N LEU A 76 -3.40 8.51 -6.90
CA LEU A 76 -2.73 7.93 -5.74
C LEU A 76 -2.40 6.46 -5.95
N ASN A 77 -3.30 5.68 -6.54
CA ASN A 77 -3.05 4.29 -6.90
C ASN A 77 -1.89 4.17 -7.90
N GLN A 78 -1.82 5.07 -8.88
CA GLN A 78 -0.72 5.10 -9.84
C GLN A 78 0.61 5.48 -9.17
N LEU A 79 0.61 6.48 -8.30
CA LEU A 79 1.79 6.90 -7.53
C LEU A 79 2.30 5.76 -6.63
N ALA A 80 1.42 5.20 -5.81
CA ALA A 80 1.73 4.11 -4.89
C ALA A 80 2.27 2.87 -5.64
N LYS A 81 1.68 2.52 -6.79
CA LYS A 81 2.20 1.46 -7.66
C LYS A 81 3.63 1.73 -8.10
N ARG A 82 3.91 2.94 -8.59
CA ARG A 82 5.24 3.30 -9.11
C ARG A 82 6.28 3.29 -8.00
N LEU A 83 5.98 3.92 -6.87
CA LEU A 83 6.86 3.94 -5.70
C LEU A 83 7.16 2.52 -5.20
N MET A 84 6.14 1.65 -5.08
CA MET A 84 6.36 0.27 -4.64
C MET A 84 7.22 -0.54 -5.61
N LEU A 85 7.01 -0.41 -6.93
CA LEU A 85 7.84 -1.10 -7.92
C LEU A 85 9.30 -0.63 -7.85
N THR A 86 9.52 0.68 -7.72
CA THR A 86 10.87 1.24 -7.56
C THR A 86 11.50 0.82 -6.23
N ALA A 87 10.72 0.70 -5.15
CA ALA A 87 11.21 0.23 -3.87
C ALA A 87 11.69 -1.23 -3.93
N ILE A 88 10.94 -2.10 -4.61
CA ILE A 88 11.34 -3.50 -4.85
C ILE A 88 12.66 -3.53 -5.63
N GLN A 89 12.76 -2.79 -6.72
CA GLN A 89 13.98 -2.73 -7.53
C GLN A 89 15.17 -2.17 -6.74
N ALA A 90 14.96 -1.16 -5.90
CA ALA A 90 16.00 -0.60 -5.05
C ALA A 90 16.54 -1.64 -4.06
N GLN A 91 15.65 -2.45 -3.48
CA GLN A 91 16.06 -3.55 -2.61
C GLN A 91 16.87 -4.61 -3.37
N GLU A 92 16.40 -5.03 -4.54
CA GLU A 92 17.10 -6.01 -5.38
C GLU A 92 18.52 -5.53 -5.76
N MET A 93 18.67 -4.25 -6.10
CA MET A 93 19.99 -3.67 -6.41
C MET A 93 20.91 -3.64 -5.18
N ASP A 94 20.39 -3.24 -4.01
CA ASP A 94 21.18 -3.22 -2.77
C ASP A 94 21.59 -4.64 -2.33
N ASP A 95 20.74 -5.63 -2.57
CA ASP A 95 21.04 -7.03 -2.28
C ASP A 95 22.16 -7.56 -3.21
N LEU A 96 22.09 -7.28 -4.51
CA LEU A 96 23.15 -7.61 -5.47
C LEU A 96 24.49 -6.95 -5.12
N LEU A 97 24.48 -5.68 -4.70
CA LEU A 97 25.69 -4.98 -4.29
C LEU A 97 26.32 -5.58 -3.03
N ARG A 98 25.50 -6.03 -2.08
CA ARG A 98 25.98 -6.70 -0.86
C ARG A 98 26.62 -8.05 -1.20
N GLU A 99 25.94 -8.86 -2.00
CA GLU A 99 26.48 -10.14 -2.48
C GLU A 99 27.81 -9.97 -3.22
N ALA A 100 27.94 -8.94 -4.06
CA ALA A 100 29.17 -8.65 -4.78
C ALA A 100 30.31 -8.13 -3.89
N THR A 101 30.00 -7.53 -2.73
CA THR A 101 31.00 -7.04 -1.77
C THR A 101 31.51 -8.15 -0.85
N ASP A 102 30.67 -9.15 -0.58
CA ASP A 102 30.98 -10.28 0.30
C ASP A 102 31.69 -11.45 -0.43
N ALA A 103 31.83 -11.39 -1.77
CA ALA A 103 32.46 -12.40 -2.63
C ALA A 103 33.97 -12.17 -2.86
#